data_AF-A0A822EVC9-F1
#
_entry.id   AF-A0A822EVC9-F1
#
_cell.length_a   1.000
_cell.length_b   1.000
_cell.length_c   1.000
_cell.angle_alpha   90.00
_cell.angle_beta   90.00
_cell.angle_gamma   90.00
#
_symmetry.space_group_name_H-M   'P 1'
#
loop_
_entity.id
_entity.type
_entity.pdbx_description
1 polymer ?
#
loop_
_entity_poly.entity_id
_entity_poly.type
_entity_poly.pdbx_seq_one_letter_code
_entity_poly.pdbx_strand_id
1 'polypeptide(L)'
;MSGVSEAYHNSESWQSRREILSIVAPKITLKLIQLFIPGLTSGRFTAARLHAKKYSLGSRVEETTKVVQRFDDHQVAHFLDFIISPHVCTDMPFGEKVLKLLSGIELFIPNTIRNMGPTRIIDQYLLYCEEMCSDFEPLGKSSLFTILDACKASTRKSLQGINYFAAEAGEAFDGIRKMIEDKVALH
;
A
#
# COMPACT_ATOMS: atom_id res chain seq x y z
N MET A 1 -32.59 -27.52 -13.25
CA MET A 1 -31.93 -27.81 -11.95
C MET A 1 -30.55 -28.40 -12.14
N SER A 2 -30.37 -29.38 -13.05
CA SER A 2 -29.05 -29.94 -13.41
C SER A 2 -28.03 -28.87 -13.85
N GLY A 3 -28.39 -28.00 -14.80
CA GLY A 3 -27.46 -26.96 -15.29
C GLY A 3 -27.01 -25.93 -14.24
N VAL A 4 -27.82 -25.67 -13.21
CA VAL A 4 -27.45 -24.77 -12.11
C VAL A 4 -26.51 -25.47 -11.12
N SER A 5 -26.72 -26.76 -10.87
CA SER A 5 -25.80 -27.57 -10.05
C SER A 5 -24.43 -27.69 -10.73
N GLU A 6 -24.41 -27.99 -12.03
CA GLU A 6 -23.17 -28.07 -12.81
C GLU A 6 -22.40 -26.74 -12.81
N ALA A 7 -23.08 -25.61 -13.08
CA ALA A 7 -22.46 -24.30 -13.03
C ALA A 7 -21.93 -23.95 -11.61
N TYR A 8 -22.64 -24.37 -10.56
CA TYR A 8 -22.20 -24.17 -9.17
C TYR A 8 -20.93 -24.98 -8.85
N HIS A 9 -20.84 -26.22 -9.32
CA HIS A 9 -19.67 -27.08 -9.12
C HIS A 9 -18.46 -26.61 -9.94
N ASN A 10 -18.66 -26.10 -11.15
CA ASN A 10 -17.61 -25.57 -12.02
C ASN A 10 -17.08 -24.20 -11.58
N SER A 11 -17.78 -23.51 -10.68
CA SER A 11 -17.35 -22.21 -10.17
C SER A 11 -16.32 -22.36 -9.04
N GLU A 12 -15.20 -21.67 -9.15
CA GLU A 12 -14.14 -21.66 -8.12
C GLU A 12 -14.45 -20.69 -6.97
N SER A 13 -15.02 -19.52 -7.29
CA SER A 13 -15.28 -18.46 -6.32
C SER A 13 -16.64 -18.62 -5.63
N TRP A 14 -16.73 -18.17 -4.38
CA TRP A 14 -18.01 -18.11 -3.68
C TRP A 14 -18.95 -17.05 -4.29
N GLN A 15 -18.41 -15.96 -4.84
CA GLN A 15 -19.21 -14.92 -5.48
C GLN A 15 -19.99 -15.50 -6.67
N SER A 16 -19.32 -16.19 -7.60
CA SER A 16 -19.96 -16.81 -8.76
C SER A 16 -20.98 -17.88 -8.35
N ARG A 17 -20.63 -18.69 -7.34
CA ARG A 17 -21.57 -19.65 -6.74
C ARG A 17 -22.82 -18.99 -6.16
N ARG A 18 -22.67 -17.85 -5.48
CA ARG A 18 -23.78 -17.08 -4.91
C ARG A 18 -24.66 -16.48 -6.01
N GLU A 19 -24.06 -15.97 -7.09
CA GLU A 19 -24.76 -15.42 -8.26
C GLU A 19 -25.61 -16.51 -8.93
N ILE A 20 -25.01 -17.67 -9.22
CA ILE A 20 -25.70 -18.82 -9.83
C ILE A 20 -26.84 -19.30 -8.93
N LEU A 21 -26.59 -19.44 -7.62
CA LEU A 21 -27.64 -19.83 -6.66
C LEU A 21 -28.77 -18.80 -6.59
N SER A 22 -28.47 -17.51 -6.75
CA SER A 22 -29.47 -16.44 -6.64
C SER A 22 -30.57 -16.51 -7.70
N ILE A 23 -30.32 -17.19 -8.83
CA ILE A 23 -31.28 -17.40 -9.92
C ILE A 23 -32.43 -18.31 -9.45
N VAL A 24 -32.11 -19.34 -8.65
CA VAL A 24 -33.05 -20.39 -8.26
C VAL A 24 -33.53 -20.27 -6.82
N ALA A 25 -32.69 -19.76 -5.91
CA ALA A 25 -32.96 -19.72 -4.48
C ALA A 25 -34.25 -18.97 -4.06
N PRO A 26 -34.73 -17.93 -4.77
CA PRO A 26 -36.02 -17.31 -4.47
C PRO A 26 -37.24 -18.17 -4.79
N LYS A 27 -37.11 -19.16 -5.70
CA LYS A 27 -38.21 -19.94 -6.25
C LYS A 27 -38.33 -21.35 -5.66
N ILE A 28 -37.37 -21.79 -4.86
CA ILE A 28 -37.30 -23.16 -4.34
C ILE A 28 -36.96 -23.18 -2.85
N THR A 29 -37.08 -24.34 -2.23
CA THR A 29 -36.69 -24.56 -0.83
C THR A 29 -35.27 -25.13 -0.74
N LEU A 30 -34.63 -24.94 0.42
CA LEU A 30 -33.30 -25.48 0.71
C LEU A 30 -33.24 -27.00 0.52
N LYS A 31 -34.27 -27.72 0.99
CA LYS A 31 -34.35 -29.18 0.89
C LYS A 31 -34.34 -29.65 -0.57
N LEU A 32 -35.01 -28.93 -1.46
CA LEU A 32 -35.09 -29.28 -2.87
C LEU A 32 -33.76 -29.09 -3.60
N ILE A 33 -33.03 -28.00 -3.32
CA ILE A 33 -31.73 -27.75 -3.95
C ILE A 33 -30.62 -28.63 -3.39
N GLN A 34 -30.71 -29.05 -2.13
CA GLN A 34 -29.76 -29.97 -1.51
C GLN A 34 -29.74 -31.36 -2.18
N LEU A 35 -30.82 -31.76 -2.85
CA LEU A 35 -30.84 -32.97 -3.68
C LEU A 35 -29.87 -32.89 -4.88
N PHE A 36 -29.59 -31.68 -5.37
CA PHE A 36 -28.71 -31.44 -6.51
C PHE A 36 -27.33 -30.91 -6.12
N ILE A 37 -27.21 -30.29 -4.94
CA ILE A 37 -25.96 -29.76 -4.38
C ILE A 37 -25.86 -30.26 -2.93
N PRO A 38 -25.37 -31.50 -2.74
CA PRO A 38 -25.20 -32.05 -1.40
C PRO A 38 -24.18 -31.21 -0.62
N GLY A 39 -24.53 -30.81 0.61
CA GLY A 39 -23.69 -29.97 1.46
C GLY A 39 -23.91 -28.45 1.35
N LEU A 40 -24.91 -27.99 0.58
CA LEU A 40 -25.29 -26.58 0.58
C LEU A 40 -25.83 -26.16 1.97
N THR A 41 -25.15 -25.21 2.62
CA THR A 41 -25.54 -24.70 3.94
C THR A 41 -26.70 -23.70 3.85
N SER A 42 -27.51 -23.64 4.92
CA SER A 42 -28.61 -22.66 5.04
C SER A 42 -28.11 -21.21 4.90
N GLY A 43 -26.93 -20.91 5.44
CA GLY A 43 -26.30 -19.59 5.30
C GLY A 43 -26.01 -19.22 3.86
N ARG A 44 -25.42 -20.13 3.07
CA ARG A 44 -25.14 -19.92 1.64
C ARG A 44 -26.42 -19.71 0.82
N PHE A 45 -27.45 -20.50 1.11
CA PHE A 45 -28.75 -20.37 0.48
C PHE A 45 -29.45 -19.05 0.81
N THR A 46 -29.39 -18.63 2.07
CA THR A 46 -29.95 -17.34 2.52
C THR A 46 -29.20 -16.16 1.91
N ALA A 47 -27.87 -16.25 1.83
CA ALA A 47 -27.04 -15.25 1.17
C ALA A 47 -27.39 -15.09 -0.33
N ALA A 48 -27.68 -16.19 -1.02
CA ALA A 48 -28.12 -16.16 -2.42
C ALA A 48 -29.52 -15.51 -2.58
N ARG A 49 -30.45 -15.75 -1.64
CA ARG A 49 -31.76 -15.08 -1.63
C ARG A 49 -31.63 -13.58 -1.35
N LEU A 50 -30.77 -13.21 -0.40
CA LEU A 50 -30.51 -11.80 -0.09
C LEU A 50 -29.87 -11.09 -1.29
N HIS A 51 -28.96 -11.76 -1.98
CA HIS A 51 -28.35 -11.28 -3.22
C HIS A 51 -29.40 -11.00 -4.29
N ALA A 52 -30.28 -11.96 -4.59
CA ALA A 52 -31.36 -11.79 -5.56
C ALA A 52 -32.28 -10.60 -5.20
N LYS A 53 -32.57 -10.42 -3.91
CA LYS A 53 -33.37 -9.30 -3.42
C LYS A 53 -32.68 -7.94 -3.57
N LYS A 54 -31.36 -7.89 -3.39
CA LYS A 54 -30.59 -6.63 -3.32
C LYS A 54 -30.07 -6.15 -4.68
N TYR A 55 -29.61 -7.06 -5.53
CA TYR A 55 -28.89 -6.72 -6.76
C TYR A 55 -29.55 -7.24 -8.05
N SER A 56 -30.62 -8.02 -7.94
CA SER A 56 -31.32 -8.81 -8.98
C SER A 56 -30.77 -10.24 -9.19
N LEU A 57 -31.49 -11.05 -9.97
CA LEU A 57 -31.17 -12.47 -10.17
C LEU A 57 -29.92 -12.63 -11.04
N GLY A 58 -28.92 -13.36 -10.54
CA GLY A 58 -27.71 -13.69 -11.30
C GLY A 58 -26.83 -12.48 -11.65
N SER A 59 -27.09 -11.31 -11.07
CA SER A 59 -26.32 -10.10 -11.35
C SER A 59 -24.88 -10.24 -10.83
N ARG A 60 -23.89 -9.95 -11.67
CA ARG A 60 -22.51 -9.89 -11.21
C ARG A 60 -22.33 -8.69 -10.28
N VAL A 61 -21.94 -8.94 -9.04
CA VAL A 61 -21.53 -7.85 -8.14
C VAL A 61 -20.03 -7.71 -8.34
N GLU A 62 -19.65 -6.68 -9.09
CA GLU A 62 -18.27 -6.22 -9.11
C GLU A 62 -17.86 -5.96 -7.65
N GLU A 63 -16.93 -6.75 -7.14
CA GLU A 63 -16.25 -6.42 -5.91
C GLU A 63 -15.40 -5.20 -6.24
N THR A 64 -15.99 -4.01 -6.10
CA THR A 64 -15.19 -2.84 -5.83
C THR A 64 -14.43 -3.17 -4.57
N THR A 65 -13.21 -3.64 -4.73
CA THR A 65 -12.16 -3.54 -3.73
C THR A 65 -12.19 -2.08 -3.32
N LYS A 66 -12.93 -1.79 -2.25
CA LYS A 66 -12.83 -0.51 -1.59
C LYS A 66 -11.41 -0.49 -1.07
N VAL A 67 -10.49 0.02 -1.89
CA VAL A 67 -9.21 0.50 -1.41
C VAL A 67 -9.61 1.60 -0.45
N VAL A 68 -9.70 1.24 0.83
CA VAL A 68 -9.93 2.23 1.88
C VAL A 68 -8.68 3.09 1.85
N GLN A 69 -8.79 4.25 1.23
CA GLN A 69 -7.76 5.25 1.29
C GLN A 69 -7.72 5.73 2.74
N ARG A 70 -6.74 5.23 3.49
CA ARG A 70 -6.55 5.54 4.91
C ARG A 70 -5.75 6.82 5.14
N PHE A 71 -5.47 7.56 4.08
CA PHE A 71 -4.59 8.72 4.11
C PHE A 71 -5.35 9.92 3.56
N ASP A 72 -5.23 11.05 4.25
CA ASP A 72 -5.71 12.32 3.76
C ASP A 72 -4.81 12.81 2.61
N ASP A 73 -5.44 13.26 1.53
CA ASP A 73 -4.73 13.69 0.32
C ASP A 73 -3.81 14.88 0.60
N HIS A 74 -4.25 15.79 1.47
CA HIS A 74 -3.47 16.97 1.85
C HIS A 74 -2.21 16.59 2.62
N GLN A 75 -2.29 15.60 3.52
CA GLN A 75 -1.11 15.12 4.24
C GLN A 75 -0.07 14.49 3.30
N VAL A 76 -0.51 13.75 2.28
CA VAL A 76 0.39 13.14 1.29
C VAL A 76 1.01 14.22 0.40
N ALA A 77 0.20 15.16 -0.10
CA ALA A 77 0.67 16.26 -0.94
C ALA A 77 1.73 17.09 -0.23
N HIS A 78 1.49 17.47 1.04
CA HIS A 78 2.45 18.23 1.83
C HIS A 78 3.80 17.51 1.98
N PHE A 79 3.77 16.19 2.23
CA PHE A 79 5.01 15.42 2.29
C PHE A 79 5.69 15.28 0.92
N LEU A 80 4.92 15.14 -0.17
CA LEU A 80 5.46 15.12 -1.53
C LEU A 80 6.18 16.43 -1.89
N ASP A 81 5.58 17.56 -1.55
CA ASP A 81 6.18 18.88 -1.76
C ASP A 81 7.49 19.03 -0.98
N PHE A 82 7.50 18.56 0.28
CA PHE A 82 8.71 18.55 1.09
C PHE A 82 9.82 17.69 0.47
N ILE A 83 9.53 16.49 -0.02
CA ILE A 83 10.56 15.62 -0.59
C ILE A 83 11.05 16.10 -1.96
N ILE A 84 10.21 16.79 -2.74
CA ILE A 84 10.58 17.35 -4.05
C ILE A 84 11.37 18.65 -3.89
N SER A 85 11.23 19.33 -2.74
CA SER A 85 11.97 20.55 -2.42
C SER A 85 13.48 20.41 -2.68
N PRO A 86 14.14 21.46 -3.21
CA PRO A 86 15.59 21.45 -3.50
C PRO A 86 16.46 21.20 -2.25
N HIS A 87 15.89 21.36 -1.05
CA HIS A 87 16.56 21.02 0.21
C HIS A 87 16.74 19.51 0.38
N VAL A 88 15.79 18.70 -0.10
CA VAL A 88 15.77 17.25 0.09
C VAL A 88 16.22 16.52 -1.17
N CYS A 89 15.81 17.01 -2.34
CA CYS A 89 16.15 16.43 -3.63
C CYS A 89 16.97 17.37 -4.51
N THR A 90 17.82 16.80 -5.36
CA THR A 90 18.55 17.51 -6.40
C THR A 90 18.48 16.68 -7.67
N ASP A 91 18.23 17.34 -8.79
CA ASP A 91 18.16 16.66 -10.09
C ASP A 91 19.52 16.08 -10.45
N MET A 92 19.55 14.81 -10.88
CA MET A 92 20.76 14.22 -11.41
C MET A 92 21.06 14.83 -12.78
N PRO A 93 22.29 15.26 -13.06
CA PRO A 93 22.66 15.76 -14.38
C PRO A 93 22.71 14.66 -15.46
N PHE A 94 22.61 13.37 -15.09
CA PHE A 94 22.72 12.24 -16.02
C PHE A 94 21.87 11.05 -15.61
N GLY A 95 21.06 10.51 -16.53
CA GLY A 95 20.23 9.33 -16.31
C GLY A 95 18.74 9.68 -16.28
N GLU A 96 18.00 9.12 -17.23
CA GLU A 96 16.57 9.34 -17.42
C GLU A 96 15.80 8.02 -17.24
N LYS A 97 14.59 8.10 -16.72
CA LYS A 97 13.61 7.00 -16.72
C LYS A 97 12.57 7.28 -17.78
N VAL A 98 12.29 6.29 -18.60
CA VAL A 98 11.23 6.34 -19.60
C VAL A 98 9.94 5.78 -18.98
N LEU A 99 8.94 6.63 -18.81
CA LEU A 99 7.58 6.19 -18.48
C LEU A 99 6.81 5.96 -19.78
N LYS A 100 6.41 4.71 -20.03
CA LYS A 100 5.50 4.40 -21.13
C LYS A 100 4.06 4.49 -20.62
N LEU A 101 3.30 5.44 -21.14
CA LEU A 101 1.88 5.53 -20.85
C LEU A 101 1.11 4.48 -21.65
N LEU A 102 -0.07 4.11 -21.17
CA LEU A 102 -1.00 3.22 -21.88
C LEU A 102 -1.45 3.80 -23.24
N SER A 103 -1.32 5.11 -23.44
CA SER A 103 -1.53 5.80 -24.71
C SER A 103 -0.41 5.59 -25.73
N GLY A 104 0.69 4.92 -25.37
CA GLY A 104 1.87 4.72 -26.20
C GLY A 104 2.86 5.89 -26.20
N ILE A 105 2.59 6.95 -25.42
CA ILE A 105 3.50 8.09 -25.25
C ILE A 105 4.60 7.71 -24.26
N GLU A 106 5.84 8.06 -24.60
CA GLU A 106 7.01 7.87 -23.74
C GLU A 106 7.39 9.23 -23.11
N LEU A 107 7.40 9.32 -21.78
CA LEU A 107 7.86 10.49 -21.03
C LEU A 107 9.25 10.22 -20.46
N PHE A 108 10.16 11.17 -20.69
CA PHE A 108 11.51 11.14 -20.13
C PHE A 108 11.52 11.91 -18.82
N ILE A 109 11.75 11.22 -17.71
CA ILE A 109 11.84 11.82 -16.37
C ILE A 109 13.28 11.75 -15.89
N PRO A 110 13.90 12.88 -15.51
CA PRO A 110 15.25 12.87 -14.96
C PRO A 110 15.27 12.08 -13.65
N ASN A 111 16.34 11.32 -13.41
CA ASN A 111 16.50 10.65 -12.13
C ASN A 111 16.71 11.69 -11.02
N THR A 112 15.80 11.74 -10.06
CA THR A 112 15.97 12.58 -8.88
C THR A 112 16.91 11.93 -7.88
N ILE A 113 17.82 12.71 -7.32
CA ILE A 113 18.68 12.28 -6.22
C ILE A 113 18.15 12.84 -4.90
N ARG A 114 17.94 11.97 -3.91
CA ARG A 114 17.78 12.39 -2.51
C ARG A 114 19.14 12.70 -1.90
N ASN A 115 19.29 13.89 -1.34
CA ASN A 115 20.53 14.35 -0.70
C ASN A 115 20.81 13.64 0.63
N MET A 116 19.81 12.96 1.19
CA MET A 116 19.89 12.31 2.49
C MET A 116 19.11 11.00 2.55
N GLY A 117 19.41 10.18 3.55
CA GLY A 117 18.76 8.89 3.76
C GLY A 117 17.29 9.03 4.22
N PRO A 118 16.43 8.02 3.96
CA PRO A 118 15.00 8.06 4.26
C PRO A 118 14.67 8.42 5.71
N THR A 119 15.41 7.88 6.69
CA THR A 119 15.20 8.18 8.12
C THR A 119 15.42 9.66 8.42
N ARG A 120 16.51 10.24 7.92
CA ARG A 120 16.86 11.64 8.16
C ARG A 120 15.87 12.61 7.49
N ILE A 121 15.35 12.24 6.32
CA ILE A 121 14.30 13.00 5.63
C ILE A 121 13.04 13.04 6.51
N ILE A 122 12.63 11.90 7.07
CA ILE A 122 11.44 11.82 7.92
C ILE A 122 11.63 12.62 9.21
N ASP A 123 12.79 12.51 9.85
CA ASP A 123 13.03 13.27 11.09
C ASP A 123 13.05 14.78 10.82
N GLN A 124 13.65 15.24 9.71
CA GLN A 124 13.57 16.66 9.32
C GLN A 124 12.15 17.11 8.98
N TYR A 125 11.37 16.27 8.31
CA TYR A 125 9.98 16.58 7.99
C TYR A 125 9.14 16.75 9.25
N LEU A 126 9.31 15.88 10.25
CA LEU A 126 8.58 15.99 11.50
C LEU A 126 8.97 17.26 12.26
N LEU A 127 10.26 17.57 12.35
CA LEU A 127 10.72 18.84 12.95
C LEU A 127 10.16 20.06 12.20
N TYR A 128 10.16 20.02 10.87
CA TYR A 128 9.56 21.08 10.04
C TYR A 128 8.06 21.25 10.32
N CYS A 129 7.30 20.16 10.47
CA CYS A 129 5.88 20.22 10.80
C CYS A 129 5.65 20.78 12.21
N GLU A 130 6.47 20.39 13.18
CA GLU A 130 6.41 20.91 14.56
C GLU A 130 6.69 22.42 14.62
N GLU A 131 7.65 22.90 13.82
CA GLU A 131 8.08 24.31 13.84
C GLU A 131 7.19 25.23 12.99
N MET A 132 6.77 24.77 11.81
CA MET A 132 6.15 25.64 10.80
C MET A 132 4.64 25.46 10.65
N CYS A 133 4.07 24.39 11.22
CA CYS A 133 2.66 24.04 10.99
C CYS A 133 1.94 23.65 12.29
N SER A 134 1.55 24.65 13.09
CA SER A 134 0.86 24.45 14.38
C SER A 134 -0.49 23.73 14.29
N ASP A 135 -1.15 23.75 13.12
CA ASP A 135 -2.48 23.15 12.89
C ASP A 135 -2.45 21.88 12.01
N PHE A 136 -1.25 21.36 11.69
CA PHE A 136 -1.11 20.21 10.79
C PHE A 136 -0.56 19.00 11.51
N GLU A 137 -1.32 17.90 11.50
CA GLU A 137 -0.84 16.61 12.01
C GLU A 137 -0.20 15.81 10.87
N PRO A 138 1.11 15.51 10.92
CA PRO A 138 1.78 14.74 9.88
C PRO A 138 1.40 13.24 9.94
N LEU A 139 1.60 12.55 8.82
CA LEU A 139 1.45 11.09 8.76
C LEU A 139 2.45 10.39 9.69
N GLY A 140 2.06 9.22 10.19
CA GLY A 140 2.95 8.37 10.98
C GLY A 140 4.19 7.92 10.19
N LYS A 141 5.32 7.71 10.89
CA LYS A 141 6.62 7.34 10.29
C LYS A 141 6.52 6.18 9.29
N SER A 142 5.73 5.14 9.59
CA SER A 142 5.53 3.97 8.70
C SER A 142 4.93 4.33 7.33
N SER A 143 3.92 5.21 7.32
CA SER A 143 3.31 5.72 6.10
C SER A 143 4.29 6.57 5.30
N LEU A 144 5.06 7.43 5.98
CA LEU A 144 6.10 8.25 5.35
C LEU A 144 7.19 7.38 4.70
N PHE A 145 7.64 6.32 5.36
CA PHE A 145 8.58 5.35 4.78
C PHE A 145 7.99 4.66 3.54
N THR A 146 6.70 4.32 3.56
CA THR A 146 6.02 3.70 2.41
C THR A 146 5.95 4.66 1.22
N ILE A 147 5.68 5.95 1.47
CA ILE A 147 5.70 6.99 0.43
C ILE A 147 7.12 7.13 -0.14
N LEU A 148 8.16 7.14 0.72
CA LEU A 148 9.54 7.21 0.26
C LEU A 148 9.98 5.99 -0.56
N ASP A 149 9.48 4.79 -0.25
CA ASP A 149 9.75 3.57 -1.01
C ASP A 149 9.01 3.54 -2.36
N ALA A 150 7.76 4.01 -2.39
CA ALA A 150 7.00 4.19 -3.63
C ALA A 150 7.66 5.22 -4.56
N CYS A 151 8.12 6.34 -4.00
CA CYS A 151 8.85 7.39 -4.71
C CYS A 151 10.33 7.01 -4.86
N LYS A 152 10.65 6.04 -5.74
CA LYS A 152 12.04 5.58 -5.94
C LYS A 152 12.95 6.66 -6.52
N ALA A 153 13.71 7.31 -5.64
CA ALA A 153 14.80 8.22 -5.97
C ALA A 153 16.16 7.59 -5.63
N SER A 154 17.18 7.91 -6.41
CA SER A 154 18.55 7.49 -6.09
C SER A 154 19.01 8.26 -4.85
N THR A 155 19.59 7.62 -3.85
CA THR A 155 20.22 8.36 -2.74
C THR A 155 21.64 8.75 -3.12
N ARG A 156 22.01 10.02 -2.88
CA ARG A 156 23.38 10.48 -3.11
C ARG A 156 24.29 9.83 -2.08
N LYS A 157 25.06 8.83 -2.51
CA LYS A 157 26.09 8.20 -1.65
C LYS A 157 27.34 9.05 -1.50
N SER A 158 27.57 10.04 -2.37
CA SER A 158 28.76 10.90 -2.33
C SER A 158 28.43 12.36 -2.65
N LEU A 159 28.28 13.18 -1.62
CA LEU A 159 28.41 14.64 -1.74
C LEU A 159 29.77 15.14 -1.26
N GLN A 160 30.46 14.38 -0.40
CA GLN A 160 31.77 14.74 0.12
C GLN A 160 32.61 13.48 0.22
N GLY A 161 33.70 13.43 -0.53
CA GLY A 161 34.77 12.48 -0.25
C GLY A 161 35.19 12.62 1.22
N ILE A 162 35.58 11.50 1.83
CA ILE A 162 36.20 11.40 3.17
C ILE A 162 35.21 11.51 4.37
N ASN A 163 34.16 12.33 4.32
CA ASN A 163 33.29 12.53 5.50
C ASN A 163 32.39 11.34 5.87
N TYR A 164 32.07 10.45 4.93
CA TYR A 164 31.31 9.23 5.25
C TYR A 164 32.14 8.24 6.07
N PHE A 165 33.41 8.02 5.70
CA PHE A 165 34.31 7.18 6.51
C PHE A 165 34.52 7.78 7.89
N ALA A 166 34.63 9.10 8.01
CA ALA A 166 34.76 9.76 9.30
C ALA A 166 33.47 9.68 10.15
N ALA A 167 32.29 9.83 9.55
CA ALA A 167 31.00 9.75 10.23
C ALA A 167 30.62 8.31 10.61
N GLU A 168 30.82 7.35 9.70
CA GLU A 168 30.60 5.90 9.93
C GLU A 168 31.63 5.34 10.92
N ALA A 169 32.89 5.77 10.84
CA ALA A 169 33.87 5.48 11.89
C ALA A 169 33.46 6.12 13.22
N GLY A 170 32.99 7.37 13.21
CA GLY A 170 32.47 8.06 14.40
C GLY A 170 31.34 7.29 15.07
N GLU A 171 30.34 6.86 14.29
CA GLU A 171 29.20 6.08 14.79
C GLU A 171 29.64 4.70 15.33
N ALA A 172 30.59 4.04 14.66
CA ALA A 172 31.17 2.78 15.14
C ALA A 172 31.98 2.97 16.44
N PHE A 173 32.79 4.03 16.53
CA PHE A 173 33.56 4.35 17.74
C PHE A 173 32.65 4.76 18.91
N ASP A 174 31.58 5.49 18.65
CA ASP A 174 30.58 5.87 19.63
C ASP A 174 29.84 4.62 20.17
N GLY A 175 29.54 3.65 19.29
CA GLY A 175 28.99 2.35 19.68
C GLY A 175 29.94 1.55 20.58
N ILE A 176 31.23 1.48 20.23
CA ILE A 176 32.25 0.80 21.07
C ILE A 176 32.41 1.50 22.41
N ARG A 177 32.47 2.84 22.44
CA ARG A 177 32.57 3.63 23.67
C ARG A 177 31.42 3.32 24.61
N LYS A 178 30.19 3.31 24.10
CA LYS A 178 28.99 2.98 24.88
C LYS A 178 29.06 1.56 25.47
N MET A 179 29.50 0.58 24.71
CA MET A 179 29.69 -0.79 25.20
C MET A 179 30.75 -0.90 26.30
N ILE A 180 31.79 -0.07 26.25
CA ILE A 180 32.83 -0.02 27.29
C ILE A 180 32.28 0.65 28.55
N GLU A 181 31.59 1.78 28.41
CA GLU A 181 30.94 2.48 29.53
C GLU A 181 29.92 1.58 30.24
N ASP A 182 29.09 0.86 29.48
CA ASP A 182 28.11 -0.09 30.01
C ASP A 182 28.80 -1.26 30.76
N LYS A 183 29.98 -1.69 30.32
CA LYS A 183 30.76 -2.74 31.02
C LYS A 183 31.51 -2.24 32.24
N VAL A 184 31.96 -0.99 32.25
CA VAL A 184 32.62 -0.36 33.41
C VAL A 184 31.60 -0.06 34.50
N ALA A 185 30.35 0.25 34.15
CA ALA A 185 29.26 0.47 35.11
C ALA A 185 28.73 -0.82 35.79
N LEU A 186 29.16 -2.00 35.33
CA LEU A 186 28.79 -3.32 35.86
C LEU A 186 29.84 -3.91 36.84
N HIS A 187 30.90 -3.17 37.15
CA HIS A 187 31.88 -3.46 38.21
C HIS A 187 31.88 -2.36 39.26
#